data_AF-A0A221ZPP9-F1
#
_entry.id   AF-A0A221ZPP9-F1
#
_cell.length_a   1.000
_cell.length_b   1.000
_cell.length_c   1.000
_cell.angle_alpha   90.00
_cell.angle_beta   90.00
_cell.angle_gamma   90.00
#
_symmetry.space_group_name_H-M   'P 1'
#
loop_
_entity.id
_entity.type
_entity.pdbx_description
1 polymer ?
#
loop_
_entity_poly.entity_id
_entity_poly.type
_entity_poly.pdbx_seq_one_letter_code
_entity_poly.pdbx_strand_id
1 'polypeptide(L)'
;MSLDMNKLERIMNENIETIQTNNLQELKCTLVKKFDICADLIEHSLQLKTKTNVLLYYLEGLTDGVALKGSVVTPLLQEVNEDMQVFNSNIITTHTKIVYTWNEIKEGLLAGQCVLFMEGEQRSLLINTKGWAERAIQEPISEVTIKGSHDGFIENATKNIGLIRRYIPSAELKIKKLKIGERATTLVYLLYLGDVANEDVVHEVKTRICKIKTDTVLSIGDLDSLSTVLYK
;
A
#
# COMPACT_ATOMS: atom_id res chain seq x y z
N MET A 1 28.57 29.99 -11.11
CA MET A 1 27.41 29.57 -10.29
C MET A 1 27.70 28.18 -9.78
N SER A 2 28.28 28.11 -8.58
CA SER A 2 28.56 26.87 -7.87
C SER A 2 27.23 26.19 -7.53
N LEU A 3 26.99 25.01 -8.10
CA LEU A 3 25.99 24.10 -7.56
C LEU A 3 26.40 23.79 -6.12
N ASP A 4 25.52 24.10 -5.16
CA ASP A 4 25.73 23.80 -3.74
C ASP A 4 25.95 22.30 -3.55
N MET A 5 27.22 21.89 -3.48
CA MET A 5 27.65 20.54 -3.10
C MET A 5 27.05 20.13 -1.75
N ASN A 6 26.82 21.09 -0.85
CA ASN A 6 26.15 20.89 0.42
C ASN A 6 24.65 20.54 0.29
N LYS A 7 23.99 20.94 -0.81
CA LYS A 7 22.60 20.58 -1.10
C LYS A 7 22.51 19.17 -1.70
N LEU A 8 23.50 18.77 -2.50
CA LEU A 8 23.67 17.40 -2.98
C LEU A 8 24.03 16.44 -1.84
N GLU A 9 24.95 16.81 -0.95
CA GLU A 9 25.30 16.00 0.24
C GLU A 9 24.14 15.90 1.23
N ARG A 10 23.29 16.94 1.36
CA ARG A 10 22.06 16.86 2.17
C ARG A 10 20.99 15.95 1.58
N ILE A 11 20.91 15.83 0.25
CA ILE A 11 19.99 14.89 -0.41
C ILE A 11 20.52 13.44 -0.30
N MET A 12 21.85 13.25 -0.20
CA MET A 12 22.47 11.94 -0.06
C MET A 12 22.54 11.43 1.39
N ASN A 13 22.36 12.30 2.39
CA ASN A 13 22.31 11.96 3.82
C ASN A 13 20.86 11.88 4.37
N GLU A 14 19.93 11.26 3.63
CA GLU A 14 18.83 10.61 4.34
C GLU A 14 19.45 9.51 5.20
N ASN A 15 19.22 9.53 6.52
CA ASN A 15 19.64 8.46 7.41
C ASN A 15 19.17 7.12 6.82
N ILE A 16 20.09 6.35 6.22
CA ILE A 16 19.78 5.08 5.59
C ILE A 16 19.50 4.09 6.72
N GLU A 17 18.23 4.01 7.13
CA GLU A 17 17.79 3.05 8.14
C GLU A 17 17.80 1.65 7.51
N THR A 18 18.85 0.88 7.84
CA THR A 18 19.00 -0.51 7.45
C THR A 18 18.13 -1.42 8.32
N ILE A 19 17.83 -2.60 7.79
CA ILE A 19 17.18 -3.68 8.55
C ILE A 19 18.24 -4.28 9.48
N GLN A 20 18.07 -4.08 10.79
CA GLN A 20 19.04 -4.52 11.79
C GLN A 20 18.56 -5.73 12.61
N THR A 21 17.30 -6.11 12.46
CA THR A 21 16.68 -7.22 13.18
C THR A 21 16.39 -8.39 12.24
N ASN A 22 16.44 -9.59 12.80
CA ASN A 22 16.07 -10.84 12.14
C ASN A 22 14.77 -11.43 12.70
N ASN A 23 14.10 -10.71 13.61
CA ASN A 23 12.86 -11.14 14.25
C ASN A 23 11.64 -10.60 13.49
N LEU A 24 10.70 -11.48 13.09
CA LEU A 24 9.52 -11.06 12.33
C LEU A 24 8.61 -10.08 13.08
N GLN A 25 8.47 -10.19 14.40
CA GLN A 25 7.63 -9.29 15.18
C GLN A 25 8.19 -7.87 15.21
N GLU A 26 9.52 -7.74 15.32
CA GLU A 26 10.18 -6.43 15.29
C GLU A 26 10.09 -5.79 13.90
N LEU A 27 10.26 -6.59 12.84
CA LEU A 27 10.07 -6.15 11.45
C LEU A 27 8.63 -5.64 11.23
N LYS A 28 7.65 -6.41 11.67
CA LYS A 28 6.23 -6.04 11.64
C LYS A 28 5.97 -4.72 12.37
N CYS A 29 6.41 -4.59 13.62
CA CYS A 29 6.22 -3.38 14.41
C CYS A 29 6.85 -2.16 13.74
N THR A 30 8.04 -2.32 13.15
CA THR A 30 8.74 -1.23 12.48
C THR A 30 8.02 -0.79 11.20
N LEU A 31 7.57 -1.75 10.38
CA LEU A 31 6.83 -1.43 9.15
C LEU A 31 5.50 -0.72 9.45
N VAL A 32 4.73 -1.25 10.41
CA VAL A 32 3.44 -0.67 10.80
C VAL A 32 3.60 0.75 11.32
N LYS A 33 4.66 1.03 12.10
CA LYS A 33 4.98 2.39 12.55
C LYS A 33 5.33 3.32 11.38
N LYS A 34 6.01 2.83 10.34
CA LYS A 34 6.41 3.65 9.18
C LYS A 34 5.27 3.99 8.25
N PHE A 35 4.32 3.08 8.06
CA PHE A 35 3.14 3.31 7.22
C PHE A 35 1.97 3.93 7.97
N ASP A 36 2.04 4.00 9.31
CA ASP A 36 1.10 4.60 10.27
C ASP A 36 -0.29 4.93 9.72
N ILE A 37 -1.33 4.24 10.21
CA ILE A 37 -2.74 4.44 9.81
C ILE A 37 -2.95 4.21 8.30
N CYS A 38 -2.68 2.99 7.86
CA CYS A 38 -2.78 2.57 6.47
C CYS A 38 -3.65 1.30 6.39
N ALA A 39 -4.97 1.47 6.28
CA ALA A 39 -5.91 0.34 6.27
C ALA A 39 -5.83 -0.52 4.98
N ASP A 40 -5.17 -0.02 3.94
CA ASP A 40 -4.90 -0.72 2.68
C ASP A 40 -3.57 -1.50 2.70
N LEU A 41 -2.75 -1.37 3.75
CA LEU A 41 -1.59 -2.23 3.97
C LEU A 41 -2.02 -3.56 4.56
N ILE A 42 -1.87 -4.63 3.77
CA ILE A 42 -2.29 -5.98 4.14
C ILE A 42 -1.10 -6.79 4.60
N GLU A 43 -1.26 -7.44 5.75
CA GLU A 43 -0.36 -8.46 6.27
C GLU A 43 -0.84 -9.84 5.84
N HIS A 44 0.06 -10.67 5.32
CA HIS A 44 -0.23 -12.07 4.99
C HIS A 44 0.91 -12.96 5.50
N SER A 45 0.66 -13.65 6.60
CA SER A 45 1.60 -14.59 7.21
C SER A 45 1.49 -15.98 6.59
N LEU A 46 2.63 -16.61 6.30
CA LEU A 46 2.71 -17.98 5.78
C LEU A 46 3.79 -18.76 6.53
N GLN A 47 3.70 -20.08 6.50
CA GLN A 47 4.75 -20.98 6.96
C GLN A 47 5.22 -21.84 5.79
N LEU A 48 6.54 -21.84 5.55
CA LEU A 48 7.16 -22.65 4.51
C LEU A 48 7.21 -24.12 4.92
N LYS A 49 7.46 -25.01 3.97
CA LYS A 49 7.67 -26.46 4.23
C LYS A 49 8.81 -26.72 5.21
N THR A 50 9.81 -25.84 5.22
CA THR A 50 10.96 -25.85 6.12
C THR A 50 10.61 -25.50 7.57
N LYS A 51 9.34 -25.19 7.86
CA LYS A 51 8.83 -24.64 9.14
C LYS A 51 9.28 -23.21 9.45
N THR A 52 9.94 -22.56 8.49
CA THR A 52 10.31 -21.15 8.61
C THR A 52 9.10 -20.27 8.34
N ASN A 53 8.87 -19.30 9.23
CA ASN A 53 7.78 -18.34 9.09
C ASN A 53 8.20 -17.23 8.12
N VAL A 54 7.26 -16.81 7.28
CA VAL A 54 7.44 -15.67 6.38
C VAL A 54 6.24 -14.74 6.48
N LEU A 55 6.48 -13.46 6.22
CA LEU A 55 5.49 -12.41 6.32
C LEU A 55 5.50 -11.56 5.07
N LEU A 56 4.37 -11.52 4.38
CA LEU A 56 4.16 -10.68 3.21
C LEU A 56 3.43 -9.41 3.60
N TYR A 57 3.87 -8.28 3.06
CA TYR A 57 3.12 -7.03 3.10
C TYR A 57 2.93 -6.45 1.71
N TYR A 58 1.74 -5.93 1.44
CA TYR A 58 1.40 -5.30 0.16
C TYR A 58 0.26 -4.30 0.33
N LEU A 59 0.11 -3.37 -0.62
CA LEU A 59 -1.02 -2.44 -0.65
C LEU A 59 -2.13 -3.01 -1.54
N GLU A 60 -3.28 -3.33 -0.94
CA GLU A 60 -4.37 -4.10 -1.58
C GLU A 60 -4.82 -3.50 -2.92
N GLY A 61 -4.93 -2.16 -2.99
CA GLY A 61 -5.36 -1.45 -4.19
C GLY A 61 -4.31 -1.32 -5.29
N LEU A 62 -3.03 -1.63 -5.00
CA LEU A 62 -1.92 -1.52 -5.96
C LEU A 62 -1.42 -2.88 -6.46
N THR A 63 -1.76 -3.95 -5.76
CA THR A 63 -1.28 -5.30 -6.01
C THR A 63 -2.31 -6.15 -6.77
N ASP A 64 -1.85 -6.94 -7.75
CA ASP A 64 -2.66 -7.97 -8.38
C ASP A 64 -2.82 -9.16 -7.43
N GLY A 65 -4.04 -9.46 -7.00
CA GLY A 65 -4.31 -10.65 -6.19
C GLY A 65 -4.02 -11.96 -6.93
N VAL A 66 -4.19 -11.99 -8.26
CA VAL A 66 -3.91 -13.17 -9.09
C VAL A 66 -2.40 -13.38 -9.20
N ALA A 67 -1.63 -12.32 -9.50
CA ALA A 67 -0.17 -12.43 -9.55
C ALA A 67 0.42 -12.73 -8.17
N LEU A 68 -0.10 -12.13 -7.08
CA LEU A 68 0.33 -12.44 -5.72
C LEU A 68 0.12 -13.93 -5.41
N LYS A 69 -1.05 -14.47 -5.69
CA LYS A 69 -1.34 -15.87 -5.39
C LYS A 69 -0.53 -16.83 -6.27
N GLY A 70 -0.50 -16.58 -7.58
CA GLY A 70 0.11 -17.46 -8.58
C GLY A 70 1.63 -17.40 -8.60
N SER A 71 2.21 -16.21 -8.47
CA SER A 71 3.66 -16.00 -8.61
C SER A 71 4.42 -15.88 -7.29
N VAL A 72 3.72 -15.68 -6.17
CA VAL A 72 4.37 -15.53 -4.85
C VAL A 72 3.91 -16.61 -3.87
N VAL A 73 2.63 -16.66 -3.54
CA VAL A 73 2.13 -17.56 -2.49
C VAL A 73 2.29 -19.03 -2.89
N THR A 74 1.93 -19.38 -4.13
CA THR A 74 1.98 -20.78 -4.58
C THR A 74 3.42 -21.31 -4.64
N PRO A 75 4.40 -20.60 -5.26
CA PRO A 75 5.79 -21.07 -5.28
C PRO A 75 6.40 -21.16 -3.87
N LEU A 76 6.12 -20.20 -2.98
CA LEU A 76 6.61 -20.24 -1.59
C LEU A 76 6.13 -21.49 -0.83
N LEU A 77 4.87 -21.89 -1.04
CA LEU A 77 4.31 -23.05 -0.34
C LEU A 77 4.65 -24.38 -0.99
N GLN A 78 4.86 -24.42 -2.31
CA GLN A 78 4.97 -25.68 -3.06
C GLN A 78 6.39 -25.99 -3.54
N GLU A 79 7.17 -24.99 -3.91
CA GLU A 79 8.45 -25.18 -4.62
C GLU A 79 9.67 -24.96 -3.73
N VAL A 80 9.52 -24.16 -2.66
CA VAL A 80 10.60 -23.92 -1.68
C VAL A 80 10.77 -25.13 -0.76
N ASN A 81 11.91 -25.78 -0.88
CA ASN A 81 12.31 -26.91 -0.03
C ASN A 81 13.43 -26.56 0.95
N GLU A 82 14.15 -25.45 0.70
CA GLU A 82 15.22 -24.94 1.55
C GLU A 82 15.09 -23.42 1.65
N ASP A 83 15.36 -22.82 2.81
CA ASP A 83 15.12 -21.37 3.00
C ASP A 83 15.95 -20.49 2.06
N MET A 84 17.18 -20.92 1.74
CA MET A 84 18.08 -20.20 0.82
C MET A 84 17.47 -20.01 -0.57
N GLN A 85 16.54 -20.89 -0.97
CA GLN A 85 15.87 -20.84 -2.25
C GLN A 85 14.95 -19.64 -2.41
N VAL A 86 14.44 -19.06 -1.31
CA VAL A 86 13.56 -17.87 -1.39
C VAL A 86 14.28 -16.65 -1.94
N PHE A 87 15.58 -16.51 -1.64
CA PHE A 87 16.41 -15.41 -2.15
C PHE A 87 17.04 -15.72 -3.52
N ASN A 88 16.85 -16.94 -4.04
CA ASN A 88 17.28 -17.31 -5.38
C ASN A 88 16.15 -17.00 -6.35
N SER A 89 16.42 -16.14 -7.34
CA SER A 89 15.45 -15.60 -8.31
C SER A 89 14.72 -16.65 -9.18
N ASN A 90 15.03 -17.93 -9.04
CA ASN A 90 14.57 -18.98 -9.95
C ASN A 90 13.23 -19.62 -9.56
N ILE A 91 12.70 -19.34 -8.36
CA ILE A 91 11.47 -19.95 -7.86
C ILE A 91 10.30 -18.98 -7.88
N ILE A 92 10.55 -17.70 -7.65
CA ILE A 92 9.53 -16.67 -7.79
C ILE A 92 9.53 -16.21 -9.24
N THR A 93 8.41 -16.45 -9.94
CA THR A 93 8.27 -16.22 -11.39
C THR A 93 8.24 -14.75 -11.79
N THR A 94 8.18 -13.83 -10.83
CA THR A 94 8.21 -12.39 -11.02
C THR A 94 9.57 -11.79 -10.69
N HIS A 95 9.84 -10.60 -11.22
CA HIS A 95 11.06 -9.87 -10.88
C HIS A 95 11.15 -9.62 -9.37
N THR A 96 12.25 -10.08 -8.77
CA THR A 96 12.56 -9.89 -7.36
C THR A 96 13.78 -9.00 -7.17
N LYS A 97 13.81 -8.27 -6.06
CA LYS A 97 14.94 -7.43 -5.64
C LYS A 97 15.19 -7.66 -4.15
N ILE A 98 16.41 -8.07 -3.81
CA ILE A 98 16.85 -8.11 -2.41
C ILE A 98 17.08 -6.68 -1.94
N VAL A 99 16.52 -6.33 -0.79
CA VAL A 99 16.61 -5.00 -0.19
C VAL A 99 17.10 -5.09 1.24
N TYR A 100 17.79 -4.04 1.68
CA TYR A 100 18.42 -3.98 3.01
C TYR A 100 17.95 -2.77 3.82
N THR A 101 17.17 -1.88 3.22
CA THR A 101 16.79 -0.60 3.83
C THR A 101 15.28 -0.44 3.89
N TRP A 102 14.80 0.28 4.91
CA TRP A 102 13.39 0.59 5.05
C TRP A 102 12.87 1.53 3.97
N ASN A 103 13.73 2.41 3.43
CA ASN A 103 13.37 3.31 2.34
C ASN A 103 13.06 2.51 1.06
N GLU A 104 13.88 1.52 0.71
CA GLU A 104 13.59 0.65 -0.43
C GLU A 104 12.28 -0.11 -0.27
N ILE A 105 12.00 -0.62 0.94
CA ILE A 105 10.72 -1.29 1.24
C ILE A 105 9.54 -0.34 1.04
N LYS A 106 9.65 0.88 1.58
CA LYS A 106 8.64 1.92 1.48
C LYS A 106 8.34 2.26 0.02
N GLU A 107 9.38 2.52 -0.76
CA GLU A 107 9.27 2.83 -2.20
C GLU A 107 8.65 1.65 -2.98
N GLY A 108 9.09 0.43 -2.71
CA GLY A 108 8.57 -0.76 -3.38
C GLY A 108 7.08 -0.98 -3.11
N LEU A 109 6.66 -0.86 -1.84
CA LEU A 109 5.25 -0.96 -1.45
C LEU A 109 4.40 0.11 -2.14
N LEU A 110 4.84 1.37 -2.12
CA LEU A 110 4.15 2.48 -2.79
C LEU A 110 4.12 2.33 -4.31
N ALA A 111 5.08 1.60 -4.89
CA ALA A 111 5.08 1.23 -6.29
C ALA A 111 4.15 0.04 -6.63
N GLY A 112 3.53 -0.60 -5.62
CA GLY A 112 2.63 -1.75 -5.79
C GLY A 112 3.31 -3.12 -5.73
N GLN A 113 4.57 -3.17 -5.29
CA GLN A 113 5.28 -4.42 -5.04
C GLN A 113 4.87 -5.01 -3.69
N CYS A 114 5.05 -6.32 -3.54
CA CYS A 114 4.94 -7.02 -2.27
C CYS A 114 6.32 -7.11 -1.63
N VAL A 115 6.42 -6.91 -0.31
CA VAL A 115 7.64 -7.19 0.45
C VAL A 115 7.47 -8.50 1.22
N LEU A 116 8.50 -9.34 1.18
CA LEU A 116 8.61 -10.57 1.95
C LEU A 116 9.69 -10.40 3.03
N PHE A 117 9.29 -10.63 4.27
CA PHE A 117 10.19 -10.84 5.40
C PHE A 117 10.26 -12.33 5.73
N MET A 118 11.44 -12.80 6.11
CA MET A 118 11.69 -14.16 6.55
C MET A 118 12.29 -14.15 7.94
N GLU A 119 11.81 -15.04 8.82
CA GLU A 119 12.39 -15.22 10.16
C GLU A 119 13.87 -15.60 10.05
N GLY A 120 14.74 -14.95 10.82
CA GLY A 120 16.18 -15.21 10.84
C GLY A 120 17.00 -14.39 9.85
N GLU A 121 16.38 -13.59 8.98
CA GLU A 121 17.06 -12.82 7.94
C GLU A 121 17.02 -11.30 8.21
N GLN A 122 18.16 -10.62 8.05
CA GLN A 122 18.28 -9.15 8.14
C GLN A 122 18.13 -8.44 6.79
N ARG A 123 17.46 -9.12 5.85
CA ARG A 123 17.20 -8.63 4.49
C ARG A 123 15.79 -9.01 4.09
N SER A 124 15.26 -8.34 3.09
CA SER A 124 13.90 -8.60 2.61
C SER A 124 13.89 -8.73 1.10
N LEU A 125 12.82 -9.30 0.57
CA LEU A 125 12.63 -9.45 -0.86
C LEU A 125 11.46 -8.59 -1.31
N LEU A 126 11.72 -7.64 -2.22
CA LEU A 126 10.66 -6.99 -2.99
C LEU A 126 10.32 -7.86 -4.19
N ILE A 127 9.04 -8.09 -4.39
CA ILE A 127 8.51 -8.97 -5.43
C ILE A 127 7.53 -8.14 -6.26
N ASN A 128 7.76 -8.08 -7.58
CA ASN A 128 6.86 -7.36 -8.46
C ASN A 128 5.51 -8.07 -8.55
N THR A 129 4.49 -7.48 -7.94
CA THR A 129 3.11 -7.97 -7.91
C THR A 129 2.12 -6.89 -8.35
N LYS A 130 2.57 -5.93 -9.16
CA LYS A 130 1.76 -4.76 -9.55
C LYS A 130 0.52 -5.20 -10.33
N GLY A 131 -0.64 -4.65 -9.93
CA GLY A 131 -1.96 -4.93 -10.52
C GLY A 131 -2.24 -4.32 -11.88
N TRP A 132 -1.31 -3.56 -12.42
CA TRP A 132 -1.43 -2.93 -13.72
C TRP A 132 -0.37 -3.54 -14.62
N ALA A 133 -0.79 -4.01 -15.80
CA ALA A 133 0.15 -4.40 -16.83
C ALA A 133 1.11 -3.22 -17.05
N GLU A 134 2.42 -3.43 -16.89
CA GLU A 134 3.38 -2.71 -17.70
C GLU A 134 2.85 -2.86 -19.11
N ARG A 135 2.35 -1.77 -19.72
CA ARG A 135 1.86 -1.83 -21.09
C ARG A 135 2.98 -2.51 -21.87
N ALA A 136 2.73 -3.72 -22.36
CA ALA A 136 3.53 -4.27 -23.43
C ALA A 136 3.60 -3.14 -24.46
N ILE A 137 4.82 -2.75 -24.84
CA ILE A 137 5.06 -1.69 -25.81
C ILE A 137 4.33 -2.12 -27.08
N GLN A 138 3.09 -1.66 -27.25
CA GLN A 138 2.31 -1.77 -28.47
C GLN A 138 2.23 -0.36 -29.03
N GLU A 139 2.55 -0.26 -30.31
CA GLU A 139 2.52 0.97 -31.08
C GLU A 139 1.20 1.71 -30.90
N PRO A 140 1.24 3.06 -30.92
CA PRO A 140 0.05 3.87 -30.67
C PRO A 140 -0.99 3.61 -31.76
N ILE A 141 -2.16 3.13 -31.34
CA ILE A 141 -3.34 3.11 -32.20
C ILE A 141 -3.79 4.57 -32.32
N SER A 142 -3.80 5.08 -33.55
CA SER A 142 -4.19 6.46 -33.88
C SER A 142 -5.48 6.88 -33.17
N GLU A 143 -5.44 8.12 -32.68
CA GLU A 143 -6.50 8.86 -31.98
C GLU A 143 -7.91 8.60 -32.51
N VAL A 144 -8.78 8.10 -31.63
CA VAL A 144 -10.20 8.47 -31.67
C VAL A 144 -10.42 9.46 -30.53
N THR A 145 -10.55 10.73 -30.92
CA THR A 145 -10.91 11.82 -30.01
C THR A 145 -12.30 11.55 -29.43
N ILE A 146 -12.35 11.22 -28.14
CA ILE A 146 -13.53 11.44 -27.30
C ILE A 146 -13.05 12.22 -26.08
N LYS A 147 -13.22 13.55 -26.15
CA LYS A 147 -13.07 14.46 -25.01
C LYS A 147 -14.18 14.14 -24.00
N GLY A 148 -13.80 13.53 -22.87
CA GLY A 148 -14.62 13.35 -21.68
C GLY A 148 -13.83 12.63 -20.57
N SER A 149 -13.60 13.31 -19.45
CA SER A 149 -12.91 12.93 -18.19
C SER A 149 -13.05 11.46 -17.77
N HIS A 150 -11.94 10.71 -17.67
CA HIS A 150 -11.13 10.43 -16.45
C HIS A 150 -11.80 9.47 -15.46
N ASP A 151 -11.14 8.33 -15.20
CA ASP A 151 -11.52 7.22 -14.31
C ASP A 151 -12.55 7.58 -13.23
N GLY A 152 -13.81 7.22 -13.47
CA GLY A 152 -14.86 7.36 -12.48
C GLY A 152 -14.61 6.40 -11.30
N PHE A 153 -14.87 6.85 -10.09
CA PHE A 153 -14.93 5.95 -8.93
C PHE A 153 -15.94 4.83 -9.20
N ILE A 154 -15.52 3.59 -8.99
CA ILE A 154 -16.37 2.40 -9.13
C ILE A 154 -16.92 1.96 -7.76
N GLU A 155 -17.89 1.06 -7.73
CA GLU A 155 -18.51 0.59 -6.46
C GLU A 155 -17.52 -0.11 -5.50
N ASN A 156 -16.33 -0.49 -5.99
CA ASN A 156 -15.31 -1.14 -5.18
C ASN A 156 -14.34 -0.12 -4.55
N ALA A 157 -14.47 0.07 -3.23
CA ALA A 157 -13.63 1.00 -2.46
C ALA A 157 -12.11 0.69 -2.55
N THR A 158 -11.71 -0.58 -2.53
CA THR A 158 -10.29 -0.97 -2.63
C THR A 158 -9.68 -0.52 -3.95
N LYS A 159 -10.39 -0.67 -5.07
CA LYS A 159 -9.93 -0.19 -6.38
C LYS A 159 -9.84 1.33 -6.43
N ASN A 160 -10.80 2.04 -5.86
CA ASN A 160 -10.77 3.51 -5.78
C ASN A 160 -9.59 4.02 -4.93
N ILE A 161 -9.32 3.38 -3.80
CA ILE A 161 -8.15 3.65 -2.97
C ILE A 161 -6.86 3.40 -3.77
N GLY A 162 -6.81 2.31 -4.53
CA GLY A 162 -5.72 2.02 -5.46
C GLY A 162 -5.49 3.15 -6.48
N LEU A 163 -6.55 3.69 -7.09
CA LEU A 163 -6.44 4.84 -8.01
C LEU A 163 -5.87 6.08 -7.30
N ILE A 164 -6.37 6.41 -6.10
CA ILE A 164 -5.88 7.54 -5.31
C ILE A 164 -4.41 7.35 -4.91
N ARG A 165 -4.03 6.14 -4.47
CA ARG A 165 -2.63 5.78 -4.16
C ARG A 165 -1.70 5.92 -5.35
N ARG A 166 -2.16 5.61 -6.57
CA ARG A 166 -1.37 5.81 -7.79
C ARG A 166 -1.14 7.30 -8.09
N TYR A 167 -2.13 8.13 -7.79
CA TYR A 167 -2.00 9.58 -7.93
C TYR A 167 -1.16 10.20 -6.80
N ILE A 168 -1.23 9.64 -5.58
CA ILE A 168 -0.54 10.10 -4.37
C ILE A 168 0.26 8.93 -3.76
N PRO A 169 1.43 8.58 -4.32
CA PRO A 169 2.28 7.50 -3.80
C PRO A 169 3.08 7.95 -2.57
N SER A 170 2.38 8.29 -1.49
CA SER A 170 2.97 8.80 -0.24
C SER A 170 2.54 7.98 0.97
N ALA A 171 3.47 7.71 1.89
CA ALA A 171 3.15 7.14 3.21
C ALA A 171 2.33 8.11 4.09
N GLU A 172 2.30 9.39 3.73
CA GLU A 172 1.44 10.40 4.38
C GLU A 172 -0.02 10.32 3.93
N LEU A 173 -0.34 9.59 2.85
CA LEU A 173 -1.73 9.26 2.55
C LEU A 173 -2.25 8.25 3.58
N LYS A 174 -2.95 8.79 4.59
CA LYS A 174 -3.56 8.03 5.69
C LYS A 174 -4.92 7.53 5.26
N ILE A 175 -5.21 6.27 5.58
CA ILE A 175 -6.44 5.60 5.19
C ILE A 175 -7.05 4.95 6.43
N LYS A 176 -8.16 5.53 6.92
CA LYS A 176 -8.92 5.02 8.06
C LYS A 176 -10.16 4.28 7.57
N LYS A 177 -10.25 2.99 7.89
CA LYS A 177 -11.45 2.17 7.67
C LYS A 177 -12.43 2.33 8.83
N LEU A 178 -13.64 2.77 8.53
CA LEU A 178 -14.74 2.98 9.47
C LEU A 178 -15.89 2.03 9.14
N LYS A 179 -16.59 1.59 10.19
CA LYS A 179 -17.84 0.83 10.09
C LYS A 179 -18.95 1.69 10.68
N ILE A 180 -20.01 1.94 9.92
CA ILE A 180 -21.15 2.77 10.34
C ILE A 180 -22.47 2.06 10.04
N GLY A 181 -23.56 2.55 10.65
CA GLY A 181 -24.91 2.00 10.50
C GLY A 181 -25.28 0.99 11.59
N GLU A 182 -26.51 1.09 12.11
CA GLU A 182 -27.02 0.25 13.20
C GLU A 182 -27.73 -1.01 12.69
N ARG A 183 -28.47 -0.92 11.57
CA ARG A 183 -29.19 -2.06 10.97
C ARG A 183 -28.43 -2.70 9.82
N ALA A 184 -27.83 -1.89 8.95
CA ALA A 184 -26.97 -2.34 7.86
C ALA A 184 -25.59 -1.73 8.06
N THR A 185 -24.57 -2.59 8.23
CA THR A 185 -23.19 -2.10 8.40
C THR A 185 -22.60 -1.72 7.05
N THR A 186 -22.24 -0.45 6.90
CA THR A 186 -21.55 0.09 5.72
C THR A 186 -20.08 0.34 6.06
N LEU A 187 -19.19 -0.02 5.14
CA LEU A 187 -17.76 0.31 5.21
C LEU A 187 -17.52 1.68 4.57
N VAL A 188 -16.90 2.58 5.32
CA VAL A 188 -16.48 3.91 4.84
C VAL A 188 -14.98 4.03 5.02
N TYR A 189 -14.29 4.61 4.03
CA TYR A 189 -12.87 4.89 4.12
C TYR A 189 -12.66 6.40 4.15
N LEU A 190 -12.01 6.88 5.20
CA LEU A 190 -11.59 8.28 5.33
C LEU A 190 -10.12 8.39 4.92
N LEU A 191 -9.86 9.16 3.87
CA LEU A 191 -8.53 9.39 3.33
C LEU A 191 -8.11 10.84 3.58
N TYR A 192 -6.87 11.06 4.01
CA TYR A 192 -6.30 12.39 4.21
C TYR A 192 -4.77 12.34 4.19
N LEU A 193 -4.12 13.49 3.98
CA LEU A 193 -2.67 13.63 4.10
C LEU A 193 -2.30 13.97 5.54
N GLY A 194 -1.53 13.11 6.20
CA GLY A 194 -1.19 13.23 7.63
C GLY A 194 -0.34 14.46 7.96
N ASP A 195 0.50 14.89 7.03
CA ASP A 195 1.39 16.04 7.14
C ASP A 195 0.71 17.39 6.80
N VAL A 196 -0.49 17.35 6.21
CA VAL A 196 -1.22 18.55 5.77
C VAL A 196 -2.52 18.75 6.55
N ALA A 197 -3.22 17.68 6.90
CA ALA A 197 -4.53 17.76 7.53
C ALA A 197 -4.43 18.13 9.02
N ASN A 198 -5.30 19.04 9.47
CA ASN A 198 -5.44 19.33 10.90
C ASN A 198 -6.10 18.15 11.62
N GLU A 199 -5.44 17.61 12.64
CA GLU A 199 -5.90 16.44 13.39
C GLU A 199 -7.26 16.65 14.08
N ASP A 200 -7.54 17.86 14.58
CA ASP A 200 -8.82 18.19 15.21
C ASP A 200 -9.97 18.09 14.20
N VAL A 201 -9.74 18.59 12.98
CA VAL A 201 -10.70 18.50 11.87
C VAL A 201 -10.92 17.04 11.46
N VAL A 202 -9.84 16.26 11.34
CA VAL A 202 -9.94 14.82 11.04
C VAL A 202 -10.73 14.08 12.13
N HIS A 203 -10.50 14.42 13.40
CA HIS A 203 -11.23 13.84 14.53
C HIS A 203 -12.71 14.20 14.50
N GLU A 204 -13.03 15.46 14.22
CA GLU A 204 -14.41 15.91 14.09
C GLU A 204 -15.13 15.22 12.93
N VAL A 205 -14.52 15.17 11.74
CA VAL A 205 -15.07 14.47 10.57
C VAL A 205 -15.33 13.00 10.90
N LYS A 206 -14.36 12.32 11.51
CA LYS A 206 -14.53 10.92 11.95
C LYS A 206 -15.71 10.79 12.91
N THR A 207 -15.79 11.66 13.91
CA THR A 207 -16.86 11.63 14.92
C THR A 207 -18.23 11.85 14.30
N ARG A 208 -18.35 12.77 13.35
CA ARG A 208 -19.59 13.03 12.61
C ARG A 208 -19.99 11.82 11.75
N ILE A 209 -19.05 11.24 11.01
CA ILE A 209 -19.29 10.03 10.19
C ILE A 209 -19.79 8.87 11.07
N CYS A 210 -19.16 8.63 12.23
CA CYS A 210 -19.57 7.56 13.14
C CYS A 210 -20.96 7.78 13.77
N LYS A 211 -21.46 9.01 13.84
CA LYS A 211 -22.80 9.32 14.35
C LYS A 211 -23.91 9.15 13.29
N ILE A 212 -23.56 8.92 12.03
CA ILE A 212 -24.53 8.70 10.97
C ILE A 212 -25.27 7.38 11.24
N LYS A 213 -26.53 7.50 11.67
CA LYS A 213 -27.48 6.40 11.80
C LYS A 213 -28.26 6.31 10.48
N THR A 214 -27.68 5.66 9.48
CA THR A 214 -28.38 5.47 8.20
C THR A 214 -29.02 4.08 8.15
N ASP A 215 -30.31 4.04 7.81
CA ASP A 215 -31.05 2.84 7.40
C ASP A 215 -31.14 2.72 5.86
N THR A 216 -30.57 3.69 5.12
CA THR A 216 -30.65 3.82 3.65
C THR A 216 -29.35 4.34 3.03
N VAL A 217 -29.12 3.95 1.77
CA VAL A 217 -27.95 4.27 0.93
C VAL A 217 -27.55 5.75 1.05
N LEU A 218 -26.31 6.01 1.49
CA LEU A 218 -25.72 7.35 1.56
C LEU A 218 -25.73 8.00 0.17
N SER A 219 -26.47 9.09 -0.01
CA SER A 219 -26.35 9.91 -1.22
C SER A 219 -25.20 10.91 -1.06
N ILE A 220 -24.61 11.36 -2.17
CA ILE A 220 -23.55 12.38 -2.16
C ILE A 220 -24.01 13.67 -1.45
N GLY A 221 -25.30 13.99 -1.50
CA GLY A 221 -25.87 15.17 -0.83
C GLY A 221 -25.83 15.09 0.70
N ASP A 222 -25.89 13.89 1.27
CA ASP A 222 -25.80 13.72 2.72
C ASP A 222 -24.37 13.98 3.23
N LEU A 223 -23.36 13.67 2.40
CA LEU A 223 -21.94 13.89 2.71
C LEU A 223 -21.52 15.36 2.52
N ASP A 224 -22.06 16.06 1.54
CA ASP A 224 -21.70 17.47 1.26
C ASP A 224 -22.20 18.43 2.35
N SER A 225 -23.28 18.08 3.04
CA SER A 225 -23.75 18.81 4.22
C SER A 225 -22.75 18.77 5.39
N LEU A 226 -21.87 17.76 5.45
CA LEU A 226 -20.88 17.59 6.51
C LEU A 226 -19.61 18.41 6.26
N SER A 227 -19.18 18.54 4.99
CA SER A 227 -18.01 19.33 4.58
C SER A 227 -18.27 20.84 4.66
N THR A 228 -19.47 21.28 4.28
CA THR A 228 -19.84 22.69 4.14
C THR A 228 -19.81 23.47 5.47
N VAL A 229 -19.97 22.80 6.60
CA VAL A 229 -19.94 23.45 7.93
C VAL A 229 -18.51 23.77 8.39
N LEU A 230 -17.48 23.14 7.83
CA LEU A 230 -16.08 23.32 8.26
C LEU A 230 -15.39 24.55 7.64
N TYR A 231 -16.04 25.22 6.68
CA TYR A 231 -15.52 26.42 5.99
C TYR A 231 -16.18 27.73 6.45
N LYS A 232 -16.88 27.73 7.59
CA LYS A 232 -17.40 28.93 8.26
C LYS A 232 -16.76 29.08 9.63
#